data_AF-A0A1F5G2U6-F1
#
_entry.id   AF-A0A1F5G2U6-F1
#
_cell.length_a   1.000
_cell.length_b   1.000
_cell.length_c   1.000
_cell.angle_alpha   90.00
_cell.angle_beta   90.00
_cell.angle_gamma   90.00
#
_symmetry.space_group_name_H-M   'P 1'
#
loop_
_entity.id
_entity.type
_entity.pdbx_description
1 polymer ?
#
loop_
_entity_poly.entity_id
_entity_poly.type
_entity_poly.pdbx_seq_one_letter_code
_entity_poly.pdbx_strand_id
1 'polypeptide(L)'
;SFLTAVINSFFWNKKWVFKKETGVNFITFLVVTTIGLAINNFIVYLITTHVPHAFIASDKLWANIAKAFATGIAMFWNFTGYKLIVFKKTSSNTPS
;
A
#
# COMPACT_ATOMS: atom_id res chain seq x y z
N SER A 1 -8.42 1.08 14.18
CA SER A 1 -9.29 1.75 13.18
C SER A 1 -8.50 2.16 11.94
N PHE A 2 -9.09 2.00 10.76
CA PHE A 2 -8.45 2.18 9.44
C PHE A 2 -7.99 3.62 9.18
N LEU A 3 -8.87 4.62 9.35
CA LEU A 3 -8.54 6.03 9.09
C LEU A 3 -7.37 6.55 9.95
N THR A 4 -7.33 6.15 11.23
CA THR A 4 -6.21 6.50 12.12
C THR A 4 -4.87 5.98 11.60
N ALA A 5 -4.85 4.75 11.06
CA ALA A 5 -3.66 4.17 10.47
C ALA A 5 -3.25 4.88 9.17
N VAL A 6 -4.22 5.25 8.32
CA VAL A 6 -3.99 6.03 7.09
C VAL A 6 -3.38 7.39 7.42
N ILE A 7 -3.95 8.11 8.39
CA ILE A 7 -3.44 9.43 8.82
C ILE A 7 -2.01 9.31 9.36
N ASN A 8 -1.76 8.35 10.25
CA ASN A 8 -0.41 8.09 10.78
C ASN A 8 0.59 7.78 9.64
N SER A 9 0.18 6.92 8.70
CA SER A 9 1.00 6.57 7.53
C SER A 9 1.31 7.79 6.67
N PHE A 10 0.32 8.65 6.41
CA PHE A 10 0.51 9.85 5.62
C PHE A 10 1.55 10.79 6.23
N PHE A 11 1.46 11.06 7.54
CA PHE A 11 2.42 11.93 8.21
C PHE A 11 3.84 11.36 8.18
N TRP A 12 4.01 10.05 8.42
CA TRP A 12 5.31 9.39 8.32
C TRP A 12 5.87 9.41 6.91
N ASN A 13 5.06 9.10 5.89
CA ASN A 13 5.50 9.16 4.49
C ASN A 13 5.91 10.59 4.10
N LYS A 14 5.11 11.59 4.43
CA LYS A 14 5.40 13.00 4.12
C LYS A 14 6.61 13.54 4.86
N LYS A 15 6.73 13.28 6.18
CA LYS A 15 7.78 13.86 7.03
C LYS A 15 9.11 13.10 7.00
N TRP A 16 9.11 11.81 6.64
CA TRP A 16 10.32 10.99 6.72
C TRP A 16 10.77 10.47 5.35
N VAL A 17 9.88 9.83 4.60
CA VAL A 17 10.22 9.16 3.32
C VAL A 17 10.35 10.18 2.18
N PHE A 18 9.43 11.15 2.09
CA PHE A 18 9.31 12.07 0.96
C PHE A 18 9.50 13.55 1.35
N LYS A 19 10.51 13.82 2.21
CA LYS A 19 10.77 15.14 2.83
C LYS A 19 10.87 16.33 1.86
N LYS A 20 11.29 16.11 0.63
CA LYS A 20 11.61 17.16 -0.35
C LYS A 20 10.47 17.43 -1.35
N GLU A 21 9.35 16.75 -1.22
CA GLU A 21 8.26 16.76 -2.18
C GLU A 21 7.19 17.79 -1.77
N THR A 22 6.97 18.79 -2.63
CA THR A 22 5.98 19.87 -2.43
C THR A 22 4.69 19.57 -3.20
N GLY A 23 3.54 20.09 -2.76
CA GLY A 23 2.26 19.89 -3.45
C GLY A 23 1.56 18.54 -3.21
N VAL A 24 1.91 17.85 -2.13
CA VAL A 24 1.36 16.53 -1.78
C VAL A 24 -0.14 16.59 -1.48
N ASN A 25 -0.94 15.80 -2.21
CA ASN A 25 -2.40 15.70 -2.05
C ASN A 25 -2.78 14.49 -1.17
N PHE A 26 -3.41 14.75 -0.02
CA PHE A 26 -3.88 13.71 0.90
C PHE A 26 -5.00 12.84 0.30
N ILE A 27 -5.88 13.39 -0.53
CA ILE A 27 -6.94 12.63 -1.21
C ILE A 27 -6.31 11.64 -2.18
N THR A 28 -5.31 12.05 -2.96
CA THR A 28 -4.57 11.14 -3.84
C THR A 28 -3.86 10.04 -3.05
N PHE A 29 -3.26 10.37 -1.89
CA PHE A 29 -2.70 9.37 -0.97
C PHE A 29 -3.78 8.37 -0.52
N LEU A 30 -4.91 8.87 -0.02
CA LEU A 30 -6.02 8.05 0.48
C LEU A 30 -6.57 7.11 -0.59
N VAL A 31 -6.70 7.58 -1.84
CA VAL A 31 -7.11 6.75 -2.98
C VAL A 31 -6.10 5.64 -3.24
N VAL A 32 -4.80 5.96 -3.34
CA VAL A 32 -3.75 4.96 -3.54
C VAL A 32 -3.75 3.92 -2.41
N THR A 33 -3.86 4.36 -1.15
CA THR A 33 -3.94 3.48 0.02
C THR A 33 -5.17 2.57 -0.03
N THR A 34 -6.31 3.10 -0.45
CA THR A 34 -7.58 2.34 -0.53
C THR A 34 -7.51 1.29 -1.64
N ILE A 35 -6.89 1.62 -2.79
CA ILE A 35 -6.63 0.64 -3.85
C ILE A 35 -5.68 -0.46 -3.34
N GLY A 36 -4.62 -0.09 -2.61
CA GLY A 36 -3.73 -1.09 -1.98
C GLY A 36 -4.46 -2.01 -1.00
N LEU A 37 -5.39 -1.47 -0.21
CA LEU A 37 -6.24 -2.28 0.67
C LEU A 37 -7.14 -3.22 -0.12
N ALA A 38 -7.75 -2.75 -1.22
CA ALA A 38 -8.58 -3.58 -2.08
C ALA A 38 -7.77 -4.70 -2.73
N ILE A 39 -6.56 -4.41 -3.23
CA ILE A 39 -5.61 -5.40 -3.75
C ILE A 39 -5.28 -6.45 -2.68
N ASN A 40 -5.00 -6.02 -1.44
CA ASN A 40 -4.74 -6.94 -0.34
C ASN A 40 -5.90 -7.92 -0.14
N ASN A 41 -7.11 -7.39 0.09
CA ASN A 41 -8.28 -8.20 0.36
C ASN A 41 -8.61 -9.13 -0.82
N PHE A 42 -8.44 -8.64 -2.05
CA PHE A 42 -8.69 -9.43 -3.25
C PHE A 42 -7.72 -10.60 -3.39
N ILE A 43 -6.42 -10.39 -3.15
CA ILE A 43 -5.42 -11.46 -3.18
C ILE A 43 -5.69 -12.48 -2.08
N VAL A 44 -6.02 -12.04 -0.86
CA VAL A 44 -6.40 -12.95 0.23
C VAL A 44 -7.58 -13.80 -0.21
N TYR A 45 -8.66 -13.18 -0.70
CA TYR A 45 -9.84 -13.89 -1.20
C TYR A 45 -9.50 -14.90 -2.29
N LEU A 46 -8.70 -14.53 -3.29
CA LEU A 46 -8.30 -15.43 -4.37
C LEU A 46 -7.54 -16.64 -3.86
N ILE A 47 -6.56 -16.43 -2.97
CA ILE A 47 -5.74 -17.51 -2.42
C ILE A 47 -6.59 -18.43 -1.54
N THR A 48 -7.39 -17.88 -0.63
CA THR A 48 -8.17 -18.71 0.31
C THR A 48 -9.34 -19.43 -0.36
N THR A 49 -9.83 -18.94 -1.50
CA THR A 49 -11.02 -19.51 -2.18
C THR A 49 -10.64 -20.45 -3.31
N HIS A 50 -9.60 -20.12 -4.09
CA HIS A 50 -9.28 -20.84 -5.33
C HIS A 50 -7.99 -21.64 -5.26
N VAL A 51 -7.11 -21.39 -4.29
CA VAL A 51 -5.87 -22.15 -4.15
C VAL A 51 -6.09 -23.21 -3.06
N PRO A 52 -6.14 -24.50 -3.42
CA PRO A 52 -6.27 -25.57 -2.45
C PRO A 52 -5.04 -25.58 -1.53
N HIS A 53 -5.22 -26.10 -0.32
CA HIS A 53 -4.15 -26.24 0.66
C HIS A 53 -2.99 -27.03 0.06
N ALA A 54 -1.94 -26.32 -0.36
CA ALA A 54 -0.85 -26.95 -1.07
C ALA A 54 -0.07 -27.91 -0.16
N PHE A 55 0.15 -27.52 1.11
CA PHE A 55 1.02 -28.25 2.05
C PHE A 55 0.61 -28.18 3.53
N ILE A 56 -0.49 -27.50 3.87
CA ILE A 56 -0.84 -27.16 5.26
C ILE A 56 -2.29 -27.52 5.53
N ALA A 57 -2.52 -28.44 6.47
CA ALA A 57 -3.87 -28.90 6.85
C ALA A 57 -4.66 -27.90 7.71
N SER A 58 -4.02 -26.85 8.22
CA SER A 58 -4.67 -25.84 9.06
C SER A 58 -5.15 -24.65 8.23
N ASP A 59 -6.46 -24.50 8.11
CA ASP A 59 -7.11 -23.36 7.43
C ASP A 59 -6.66 -22.01 8.01
N LYS A 60 -6.44 -21.93 9.32
CA LYS A 60 -5.97 -20.72 9.99
C LYS A 60 -4.56 -20.34 9.56
N LEU A 61 -3.66 -21.33 9.50
CA LEU A 61 -2.28 -21.09 9.09
C LEU A 61 -2.21 -20.70 7.61
N TRP A 62 -3.00 -21.37 6.76
CA TRP A 62 -3.11 -21.03 5.34
C TRP A 62 -3.61 -19.59 5.13
N ALA A 63 -4.68 -19.19 5.81
CA ALA A 63 -5.21 -17.84 5.74
C ALA A 63 -4.19 -16.78 6.21
N ASN A 64 -3.36 -17.09 7.22
CA ASN A 64 -2.32 -16.17 7.68
C ASN A 64 -1.19 -16.02 6.64
N ILE A 65 -0.79 -17.10 5.97
CA ILE A 65 0.20 -17.06 4.88
C ILE A 65 -0.33 -16.23 3.72
N ALA A 66 -1.58 -16.47 3.31
CA ALA A 66 -2.25 -15.68 2.27
C ALA A 66 -2.27 -14.18 2.63
N LYS A 67 -2.64 -13.84 3.88
CA LYS A 67 -2.63 -12.46 4.39
C LYS A 67 -1.23 -11.84 4.38
N ALA A 68 -0.21 -12.58 4.79
CA ALA A 68 1.17 -12.08 4.80
C ALA A 68 1.66 -11.76 3.38
N PHE A 69 1.42 -12.68 2.45
CA PHE A 69 1.78 -12.51 1.04
C PHE A 69 1.04 -11.33 0.40
N ALA A 70 -0.29 -11.27 0.56
CA ALA A 70 -1.12 -10.17 0.07
C ALA A 70 -0.68 -8.81 0.64
N THR A 71 -0.25 -8.79 1.90
CA THR A 71 0.29 -7.59 2.55
C THR A 71 1.61 -7.14 1.94
N GLY A 72 2.50 -8.07 1.61
CA GLY A 72 3.73 -7.75 0.88
C GLY A 72 3.44 -7.09 -0.47
N ILE A 73 2.52 -7.65 -1.25
CA ILE A 73 2.15 -7.10 -2.56
C ILE A 73 1.49 -5.72 -2.42
N ALA A 74 0.52 -5.59 -1.52
CA ALA A 74 -0.15 -4.32 -1.28
C ALA A 74 0.81 -3.23 -0.77
N MET A 75 1.82 -3.61 0.01
CA MET A 75 2.86 -2.69 0.45
C MET A 75 3.71 -2.19 -0.72
N PHE A 76 4.06 -3.05 -1.67
CA PHE A 76 4.76 -2.65 -2.89
C PHE A 76 3.94 -1.69 -3.76
N TRP A 77 2.64 -1.97 -3.94
CA TRP A 77 1.71 -1.07 -4.61
C TRP A 77 1.64 0.30 -3.91
N ASN A 78 1.43 0.31 -2.59
CA ASN A 78 1.35 1.54 -1.82
C ASN A 78 2.63 2.37 -1.97
N PHE A 79 3.80 1.76 -1.81
CA PHE A 79 5.07 2.45 -1.92
C PHE A 79 5.29 3.07 -3.32
N THR A 80 5.06 2.27 -4.37
CA THR A 80 5.25 2.73 -5.76
C THR A 80 4.23 3.80 -6.14
N GLY A 81 2.96 3.63 -5.78
CA GLY A 81 1.91 4.62 -5.99
C GLY A 81 2.19 5.93 -5.25
N TYR A 82 2.64 5.87 -3.99
CA TYR A 82 3.04 7.06 -3.25
C TYR A 82 4.21 7.77 -3.94
N LYS A 83 5.26 7.03 -4.29
CA LYS A 83 6.46 7.60 -4.91
C LYS A 83 6.20 8.23 -6.27
N LEU A 84 5.38 7.60 -7.11
CA LEU A 84 5.19 8.01 -8.51
C LEU A 84 4.04 8.99 -8.71
N ILE A 85 2.98 8.88 -7.89
CA ILE A 85 1.73 9.63 -8.09
C ILE A 85 1.58 10.72 -7.02
N VAL A 86 1.79 10.40 -5.74
CA VAL A 86 1.48 11.29 -4.61
C VAL A 86 2.61 12.28 -4.32
N PHE A 87 3.84 11.80 -4.36
CA PHE A 87 5.05 12.53 -3.96
C PHE A 87 5.95 12.74 -5.18
N LYS A 88 5.35 13.24 -6.27
CA LYS A 88 6.06 13.47 -7.52
C LYS A 88 6.89 14.74 -7.45
N LYS A 89 8.17 14.62 -7.80
CA LYS A 89 9.11 15.73 -7.82
C LYS A 89 8.70 16.75 -8.86
N THR A 90 8.34 17.94 -8.40
CA THR A 90 8.20 19.10 -9.28
C THR A 90 9.62 19.50 -9.68
N SER A 91 10.01 19.21 -10.93
CA SER A 91 11.22 19.76 -11.52
C SER A 91 11.07 21.28 -11.53
N SER A 92 11.75 21.97 -10.62
CA SER A 92 12.03 23.39 -10.82
C SER A 92 12.90 23.48 -12.05
N ASN A 93 12.34 24.02 -13.14
CA ASN A 93 13.14 24.53 -14.24
C ASN A 93 13.99 25.66 -13.67
N THR A 94 15.25 25.38 -13.33
CA THR A 94 16.24 26.43 -13.08
C THR A 94 16.66 26.97 -14.46
N PRO A 95 16.38 28.23 -14.81
CA PRO A 95 17.09 28.85 -15.92
C PRO A 95 18.56 28.97 -15.51
N SER A 96 19.44 28.43 -16.35
CA SER A 96 20.90 28.56 -16.29
C SER A 96 21.35 30.02 -16.24
#